data_AF-A0A846TGF6-F1
#
_entry.id   AF-A0A846TGF6-F1
#
_cell.length_a   1.000
_cell.length_b   1.000
_cell.length_c   1.000
_cell.angle_alpha   90.00
_cell.angle_beta   90.00
_cell.angle_gamma   90.00
#
_symmetry.space_group_name_H-M   'P 1'
#
loop_
_entity.id
_entity.type
_entity.pdbx_description
1 polymer ?
#
loop_
_entity_poly.entity_id
_entity_poly.type
_entity_poly.pdbx_seq_one_letter_code
_entity_poly.pdbx_strand_id
1 'polypeptide(L)'
;MQTSQNVKIERTPEADFKKILNIIGVFIFAGLALTSVTNPMPAKYLKEYLLFIGGSALIYYFLLNIYFIGETWRKVFYGSLAVLGISSLLMAIYLFIYSTH
;
A
#
# COMPACT_ATOMS: atom_id res chain seq x y z
N MET A 1 25.19 -13.55 -42.60
CA MET A 1 24.61 -14.21 -41.41
C MET A 1 25.11 -13.48 -40.17
N GLN A 2 24.28 -12.63 -39.57
CA GLN A 2 24.41 -12.23 -38.16
C GLN A 2 22.99 -12.20 -37.58
N THR A 3 22.79 -13.10 -36.63
CA THR A 3 21.54 -13.41 -35.95
C THR A 3 21.12 -12.22 -35.11
N SER A 4 20.00 -11.61 -35.47
CA SER A 4 19.29 -10.64 -34.64
C SER A 4 18.89 -11.37 -33.35
N GLN A 5 19.59 -11.08 -32.25
CA GLN A 5 19.21 -11.57 -30.94
C GLN A 5 17.91 -10.88 -30.53
N ASN A 6 16.80 -11.50 -30.91
CA ASN A 6 15.52 -11.28 -30.28
C ASN A 6 15.66 -11.78 -28.84
N VAL A 7 16.11 -10.89 -27.95
CA VAL A 7 15.99 -11.07 -26.51
C VAL A 7 14.50 -11.12 -26.26
N LYS A 8 13.95 -12.34 -26.24
CA LYS A 8 12.60 -12.60 -25.76
C LYS A 8 12.64 -12.28 -24.28
N ILE A 9 12.39 -11.01 -23.95
CA ILE A 9 12.20 -10.58 -22.58
C ILE A 9 10.93 -11.30 -22.13
N GLU A 10 11.11 -12.46 -21.51
CA GLU A 10 10.04 -13.20 -20.85
C GLU A 10 9.64 -12.37 -19.63
N ARG A 11 8.88 -11.30 -19.88
CA ARG A 11 8.30 -10.48 -18.85
C ARG A 11 7.22 -11.31 -18.20
N THR A 12 7.54 -11.90 -17.07
CA THR A 12 6.52 -12.46 -16.19
C THR A 12 5.66 -11.28 -15.72
N PRO A 13 4.36 -11.23 -16.06
CA PRO A 13 3.49 -10.10 -15.69
C PRO A 13 3.46 -9.85 -14.18
N GLU A 14 3.77 -10.87 -13.39
CA GLU A 14 3.96 -10.80 -11.94
C GLU A 14 5.09 -9.85 -11.54
N ALA A 15 6.25 -9.90 -12.20
CA ALA A 15 7.37 -9.02 -11.87
C ALA A 15 7.05 -7.54 -12.19
N ASP A 16 6.36 -7.29 -13.31
CA ASP A 16 5.91 -5.95 -13.68
C ASP A 16 4.86 -5.42 -12.68
N PHE A 17 3.91 -6.26 -12.25
CA PHE A 17 2.93 -5.89 -11.21
C PHE A 17 3.59 -5.57 -9.86
N LYS A 18 4.59 -6.37 -9.44
CA LYS A 18 5.35 -6.10 -8.21
C LYS A 18 6.01 -4.73 -8.27
N LYS A 19 6.60 -4.40 -9.42
CA LYS A 19 7.28 -3.14 -9.65
C LYS A 19 6.32 -1.95 -9.61
N ILE A 20 5.14 -2.09 -10.22
CA ILE A 20 4.08 -1.07 -10.19
C ILE A 20 3.58 -0.83 -8.77
N LEU A 21 3.24 -1.89 -8.03
CA LEU A 21 2.77 -1.74 -6.65
C LEU A 21 3.85 -1.10 -5.78
N ASN A 22 5.12 -1.51 -5.93
CA ASN A 22 6.23 -0.91 -5.20
C ASN A 22 6.34 0.61 -5.49
N ILE A 23 6.19 1.03 -6.75
CA ILE A 23 6.17 2.45 -7.15
C ILE A 23 4.99 3.19 -6.53
N ILE A 24 3.79 2.60 -6.53
CA ILE A 24 2.60 3.19 -5.91
C ILE A 24 2.82 3.36 -4.40
N GLY A 25 3.39 2.35 -3.73
CA GLY A 25 3.76 2.43 -2.32
C GLY A 25 4.72 3.58 -2.05
N VAL A 26 5.83 3.67 -2.80
CA VAL A 26 6.78 4.79 -2.69
C VAL A 26 6.06 6.12 -2.88
N PHE A 27 5.19 6.24 -3.89
CA PHE A 27 4.48 7.48 -4.18
C PHE A 27 3.54 7.90 -3.03
N ILE A 28 2.77 6.97 -2.47
CA ILE A 28 1.86 7.24 -1.35
C ILE A 28 2.64 7.67 -0.11
N PHE A 29 3.66 6.90 0.29
CA PHE A 29 4.43 7.21 1.49
C PHE A 29 5.29 8.47 1.33
N ALA A 30 5.83 8.73 0.13
CA ALA A 30 6.53 9.98 -0.17
C ALA A 30 5.57 11.17 -0.14
N GLY A 31 4.36 11.05 -0.67
CA GLY A 31 3.33 12.09 -0.60
C GLY A 31 2.91 12.40 0.84
N LEU A 32 2.76 11.37 1.67
CA LEU A 32 2.46 11.51 3.10
C LEU A 32 3.63 12.17 3.85
N ALA A 33 4.87 11.76 3.57
CA ALA A 33 6.06 12.39 4.12
C ALA A 33 6.17 13.86 3.68
N LEU A 34 5.85 14.18 2.42
CA LEU A 34 5.85 15.57 1.93
C LEU A 34 4.78 16.42 2.63
N THR A 35 3.61 15.83 2.90
CA THR A 35 2.53 16.48 3.66
C THR A 35 2.98 16.87 5.06
N SER A 36 3.87 16.09 5.68
CA SER A 36 4.46 16.41 6.99
C SER A 36 5.34 17.69 6.96
N VAL A 37 5.89 18.04 5.80
CA VAL A 37 6.75 19.21 5.60
C VAL A 37 5.95 20.42 5.15
N THR A 38 4.95 20.22 4.28
CA THR A 38 4.13 21.31 3.73
C THR A 38 3.03 21.78 4.67
N ASN A 39 2.59 20.93 5.61
CA ASN A 39 1.62 21.30 6.63
C ASN A 39 2.31 21.39 8.01
N PRO A 40 2.46 22.59 8.60
CA PRO A 40 3.10 22.75 9.90
C PRO A 40 2.19 22.21 11.00
N MET A 41 2.28 20.91 11.27
CA MET A 41 1.65 20.29 12.43
C MET A 41 2.52 20.50 13.68
N PRO A 42 1.92 20.59 14.88
CA PRO A 42 2.69 20.70 16.11
C PRO A 42 3.65 19.50 16.26
N ALA A 43 4.90 19.77 16.65
CA ALA A 43 5.98 18.78 16.69
C ALA A 43 5.66 17.48 17.46
N LYS A 44 4.74 17.56 18.44
CA LYS A 44 4.23 16.42 19.18
C LYS A 44 3.49 15.41 18.29
N TYR A 45 2.64 15.90 17.38
CA TYR A 45 1.87 15.07 16.45
C TYR A 45 2.68 14.62 15.25
N LEU A 46 3.72 15.39 14.86
CA LEU A 46 4.65 15.00 13.80
C LEU A 46 5.36 13.69 14.10
N LYS A 47 5.77 13.47 15.37
CA LYS A 47 6.42 12.23 15.79
C LYS A 47 5.49 11.01 15.65
N GLU A 48 4.25 11.15 16.13
CA GLU A 48 3.23 10.09 16.02
C GLU A 48 2.84 9.83 14.55
N TYR A 49 2.73 10.89 13.75
CA TYR A 49 2.46 10.81 12.32
C TYR A 49 3.58 10.10 11.55
N LEU A 50 4.84 10.43 11.81
CA LEU A 50 6.00 9.75 11.20
C LEU A 50 6.10 8.29 11.62
N LEU A 51 5.84 7.98 12.89
CA LEU A 51 5.76 6.60 13.38
C LEU A 51 4.64 5.82 12.68
N PHE A 52 3.49 6.45 12.45
CA PHE A 52 2.36 5.85 11.74
C PHE A 52 2.69 5.61 10.26
N ILE A 53 3.28 6.59 9.57
CA ILE A 53 3.74 6.44 8.18
C ILE A 53 4.80 5.35 8.08
N GLY A 54 5.79 5.35 8.97
CA GLY A 54 6.86 4.35 8.98
C GLY A 54 6.33 2.94 9.24
N GLY A 55 5.44 2.78 10.22
CA GLY A 55 4.81 1.49 10.53
C GLY A 55 3.93 0.98 9.38
N SER A 56 3.12 1.85 8.78
CA SER A 56 2.30 1.48 7.62
C SER A 56 3.13 1.16 6.37
N ALA A 57 4.25 1.87 6.14
CA ALA A 57 5.20 1.54 5.08
C ALA A 57 5.82 0.16 5.29
N LEU A 58 6.23 -0.17 6.51
CA LEU A 58 6.78 -1.48 6.84
C LEU A 58 5.76 -2.58 6.53
N ILE A 59 4.52 -2.44 7.01
CA ILE A 59 3.44 -3.40 6.78
C ILE A 59 3.15 -3.53 5.28
N TYR A 60 3.09 -2.42 4.54
CA TYR A 60 2.83 -2.42 3.11
C TYR A 60 3.88 -3.19 2.32
N TYR A 61 5.17 -2.88 2.51
CA TYR A 61 6.24 -3.58 1.79
C TYR A 61 6.36 -5.05 2.23
N PHE A 62 6.06 -5.34 3.50
CA PHE A 62 5.99 -6.71 4.00
C PHE A 62 4.89 -7.51 3.31
N LEU A 63 3.66 -6.97 3.26
CA LEU A 63 2.54 -7.56 2.52
C LEU A 63 2.86 -7.71 1.03
N LEU A 64 3.53 -6.72 0.43
CA LEU A 64 3.91 -6.77 -0.97
C LEU A 64 4.92 -7.88 -1.27
N ASN A 65 5.92 -8.07 -0.40
CA ASN A 65 6.90 -9.12 -0.57
C ASN A 65 6.25 -10.51 -0.45
N ILE A 66 5.33 -10.62 0.51
CA ILE A 66 4.55 -11.81 0.80
C ILE A 66 3.54 -12.14 -0.32
N TYR A 67 2.89 -11.15 -0.91
CA TYR A 67 1.92 -11.33 -2.00
C TYR A 67 2.52 -12.09 -3.19
N PHE A 68 3.81 -11.88 -3.46
CA PHE A 68 4.53 -12.50 -4.57
C PHE A 68 5.20 -13.85 -4.23
N ILE A 69 5.16 -14.30 -2.97
CA ILE A 69 5.87 -15.52 -2.55
C ILE A 69 5.04 -16.81 -2.79
N GLY A 70 3.71 -16.71 -2.95
CA GLY A 70 2.87 -17.88 -3.25
C GLY A 70 1.35 -17.64 -3.18
N GLU A 71 0.60 -18.58 -3.75
CA GLU A 71 -0.87 -18.52 -3.90
C GLU A 71 -1.62 -18.40 -2.56
N THR A 72 -1.10 -19.03 -1.50
CA THR A 72 -1.64 -18.94 -0.13
C THR A 72 -1.60 -17.51 0.42
N TRP A 73 -0.62 -16.70 0.00
CA TRP A 73 -0.47 -15.34 0.49
C TRP A 73 -1.35 -14.31 -0.24
N ARG A 74 -1.85 -14.64 -1.45
CA ARG A 74 -2.95 -13.89 -2.07
C ARG A 74 -4.22 -13.95 -1.20
N LYS A 75 -4.50 -15.07 -0.53
CA LYS A 75 -5.64 -15.16 0.41
C LYS A 75 -5.51 -14.21 1.60
N VAL A 76 -4.29 -14.03 2.12
CA VAL A 76 -4.03 -13.07 3.22
C VAL A 76 -4.29 -11.63 2.75
N PHE A 77 -3.85 -11.30 1.53
CA PHE A 77 -4.14 -10.00 0.93
C PHE A 77 -5.64 -9.75 0.74
N TYR A 78 -6.38 -10.69 0.15
CA TYR A 78 -7.84 -10.59 0.03
C TYR A 78 -8.54 -10.54 1.38
N GLY A 79 -8.04 -11.27 2.38
CA GLY A 79 -8.52 -11.21 3.75
C GLY A 79 -8.36 -9.81 4.35
N SER A 80 -7.18 -9.19 4.20
CA SER A 80 -6.95 -7.82 4.67
C SER A 80 -7.83 -6.79 3.95
N LEU A 81 -8.08 -6.98 2.65
CA LEU A 81 -8.96 -6.12 1.86
C LEU A 81 -10.43 -6.25 2.31
N ALA A 82 -10.87 -7.47 2.60
CA ALA A 82 -12.20 -7.73 3.14
C ALA A 82 -12.39 -7.11 4.52
N VAL A 83 -11.41 -7.26 5.42
CA VAL A 83 -11.43 -6.64 6.74
C VAL A 83 -11.53 -5.12 6.62
N LEU A 84 -10.68 -4.49 5.81
CA LEU A 84 -10.72 -3.03 5.59
C LEU A 84 -12.06 -2.57 5.02
N GLY A 85 -12.62 -3.30 4.05
CA GLY A 85 -13.93 -3.00 3.48
C GLY A 85 -15.05 -3.07 4.51
N ILE A 86 -15.05 -4.11 5.35
CA ILE A 86 -16.03 -4.27 6.42
C ILE A 86 -15.86 -3.18 7.49
N SER A 87 -14.62 -2.88 7.90
CA SER A 87 -14.33 -1.79 8.85
C SER A 87 -14.80 -0.43 8.31
N SER A 88 -14.61 -0.18 7.02
CA SER A 88 -15.09 1.04 6.37
C SER A 88 -16.62 1.14 6.38
N LEU A 89 -17.33 0.05 6.11
CA LEU A 89 -18.79 0.01 6.15
C LEU A 89 -19.33 0.22 7.56
N LEU A 90 -18.72 -0.41 8.57
CA LEU A 90 -19.08 -0.22 9.97
C LEU A 90 -18.89 1.24 10.41
N MET A 91 -17.80 1.87 10.01
CA MET A 91 -17.55 3.29 10.31
C MET A 91 -18.57 4.20 9.61
N ALA A 92 -18.93 3.91 8.36
CA ALA A 92 -19.94 4.67 7.63
C ALA A 92 -21.32 4.56 8.28
N ILE A 93 -21.72 3.36 8.71
CA ILE A 93 -22.97 3.14 9.45
C ILE A 93 -22.94 3.87 10.80
N TYR A 94 -21.82 3.78 11.52
CA TYR A 94 -21.64 4.48 12.80
C TYR A 94 -21.81 5.99 12.63
N LEU A 95 -21.15 6.57 11.62
CA LEU A 95 -21.22 8.00 11.33
C LEU A 95 -22.62 8.43 10.86
N PHE A 96 -23.31 7.57 10.09
CA PHE A 96 -24.69 7.81 9.69
C PHE A 96 -25.62 7.86 10.91
N ILE A 97 -25.54 6.87 11.80
CA ILE A 97 -26.38 6.81 13.01
C ILE A 97 -26.11 8.02 13.91
N TYR A 98 -24.83 8.37 14.13
CA TYR A 98 -24.46 9.48 15.00
C TYR A 98 -24.72 10.86 14.39
N SER A 99 -24.60 11.01 13.07
CA SER A 99 -24.92 12.26 12.36
C SER A 99 -26.42 12.55 12.24
N THR A 100 -27.28 11.55 12.48
CA THR A 100 -28.75 11.69 12.40
C THR A 100 -29.37 11.98 13.78
N HIS A 101 -28.55 12.06 14.84
CA HIS A 101 -28.93 12.48 16.19
C HIS A 101 -28.40 13.89 16.49
#